data_AF-A0A7W0Q5E2-F1
#
_entry.id   AF-A0A7W0Q5E2-F1
#
_cell.length_a   1.000
_cell.length_b   1.000
_cell.length_c   1.000
_cell.angle_alpha   90.00
_cell.angle_beta   90.00
_cell.angle_gamma   90.00
#
_symmetry.space_group_name_H-M   'P 1'
#
loop_
_entity.id
_entity.type
_entity.pdbx_description
1 polymer ?
#
loop_
_entity_poly.entity_id
_entity_poly.type
_entity_poly.pdbx_seq_one_letter_code
_entity_poly.pdbx_strand_id
1 'polypeptide(L)' 'MHALKARVENGRLKLDEPTDLPEGKEVAVVVVEDDGLSDSDREQLLKMIDESLADEASGDAESFSKVIADLRAQL' A
#
# COMPACT_ATOMS: atom_id res chain seq x y z
N MET A 1 1.93 9.72 5.40
CA MET A 1 2.90 10.39 4.50
C MET A 1 2.38 10.20 3.08
N HIS A 2 2.17 11.27 2.32
CA HIS A 2 1.72 11.17 0.93
C HIS A 2 2.92 11.51 0.05
N ALA A 3 3.43 10.51 -0.67
CA ALA A 3 4.53 10.71 -1.62
C ALA A 3 3.92 11.08 -2.98
N LEU A 4 4.37 12.18 -3.56
CA LEU A 4 3.96 12.59 -4.90
C LEU A 4 4.70 11.74 -5.95
N LYS A 5 3.99 11.38 -7.02
CA LYS A 5 4.59 10.61 -8.11
C LYS A 5 5.23 11.56 -9.14
N ALA A 6 6.46 11.24 -9.54
CA ALA A 6 7.17 11.94 -10.60
C ALA A 6 7.73 10.95 -11.62
N ARG A 7 7.75 11.37 -12.88
CA ARG A 7 8.40 10.64 -13.98
C ARG A 7 9.58 11.42 -14.54
N VAL A 8 10.58 10.71 -15.06
CA VAL A 8 11.69 11.33 -15.78
C VAL A 8 11.27 11.58 -17.23
N GLU A 9 11.27 12.84 -17.65
CA GLU A 9 11.08 13.29 -19.03
C GLU A 9 12.26 14.17 -19.45
N ASN A 10 12.99 13.79 -20.51
CA ASN A 10 14.13 14.55 -21.02
C ASN A 10 15.18 14.90 -19.93
N GLY A 11 15.47 13.95 -19.04
CA GLY A 11 16.44 14.13 -17.95
C GLY A 11 15.95 15.02 -16.80
N ARG A 12 14.66 15.35 -16.74
CA ARG A 12 14.06 16.15 -15.66
C ARG A 12 12.93 15.36 -14.98
N LEU A 13 12.80 15.52 -13.67
CA LEU A 13 11.65 15.02 -12.93
C LEU A 13 10.45 15.91 -13.20
N LYS A 14 9.33 15.29 -13.56
CA LYS A 14 8.05 15.95 -13.77
C LYS A 14 7.01 15.28 -12.90
N LEU A 15 6.32 16.06 -12.09
CA LEU A 15 5.21 15.57 -11.28
C LEU A 15 4.05 15.16 -12.19
N ASP A 16 3.43 14.03 -11.86
CA ASP A 16 2.24 13.53 -12.58
C ASP A 16 0.97 14.29 -12.14
N GLU A 17 1.04 15.05 -11.04
CA GLU A 17 -0.05 15.84 -10.45
C GLU A 17 0.39 17.29 -10.12
N PRO A 18 -0.53 18.26 -10.07
CA PRO A 18 -0.20 19.64 -9.70
C PRO A 18 0.20 19.76 -8.22
N THR A 19 0.87 20.86 -7.86
CA THR A 19 1.28 21.14 -6.48
C THR A 19 0.86 22.56 -6.06
N ASP A 20 0.44 22.69 -4.81
CA ASP A 20 0.13 23.98 -4.18
C ASP A 20 1.31 24.56 -3.38
N LEU A 21 2.51 23.99 -3.54
CA LEU A 21 3.71 24.49 -2.89
C LEU A 21 4.05 25.91 -3.42
N PRO A 22 4.54 26.81 -2.55
CA PRO A 22 4.87 28.17 -2.95
C PRO A 22 6.04 28.19 -3.94
N GLU A 23 6.02 29.17 -4.84
CA GLU A 23 7.09 29.41 -5.81
C GLU A 23 8.46 29.52 -5.11
N GLY A 24 9.48 28.86 -5.68
CA GLY A 24 10.83 28.83 -5.14
C GLY A 24 11.04 27.91 -3.93
N LYS A 25 10.02 27.14 -3.52
CA LYS A 25 10.16 26.16 -2.44
C LYS A 25 11.12 25.03 -2.85
N GLU A 26 12.21 24.88 -2.11
CA GLU A 26 13.07 23.70 -2.21
C GLU A 26 12.37 22.48 -1.60
N VAL A 27 12.46 21.35 -2.32
CA VAL A 27 11.91 20.05 -1.90
C VAL A 27 12.99 18.98 -1.95
N ALA A 28 13.03 18.12 -0.94
CA ALA A 28 13.91 16.96 -0.93
C ALA A 28 13.27 15.84 -1.76
N VAL A 29 14.02 15.30 -2.72
CA VAL A 29 13.58 14.18 -3.55
C VAL A 29 14.29 12.92 -3.07
N VAL A 30 13.50 11.89 -2.79
CA VAL A 30 13.99 10.55 -2.45
C VAL A 30 13.44 9.58 -3.48
N VAL A 31 14.32 8.76 -4.07
CA VAL A 31 13.88 7.63 -4.90
C VAL A 31 13.39 6.54 -3.96
N VAL A 32 12.12 6.19 -4.09
CA VAL A 32 11.53 5.08 -3.34
C VAL A 32 11.67 3.84 -4.23
N GLU A 33 12.30 2.79 -3.69
CA GLU A 33 12.32 1.48 -4.35
C GLU A 33 10.90 0.94 -4.46
N ASP A 34 10.61 0.15 -5.48
CA ASP A 34 9.30 -0.51 -5.55
C ASP A 34 9.11 -1.44 -4.34
N ASP A 35 7.86 -1.75 -4.02
CA ASP A 35 7.52 -2.67 -2.93
C ASP A 35 7.72 -4.16 -3.31
N GLY A 36 8.41 -4.42 -4.42
CA GLY A 36 8.65 -5.75 -4.99
C GLY A 36 7.44 -6.36 -5.69
N LEU A 37 6.30 -5.66 -5.75
CA LEU A 37 5.07 -6.20 -6.34
C LEU A 37 4.96 -5.81 -7.80
N SER A 38 4.82 -6.82 -8.67
CA SER A 38 4.33 -6.57 -10.03
C SER A 38 2.89 -6.04 -9.99
N ASP A 39 2.44 -5.44 -11.09
CA ASP A 39 1.04 -4.95 -11.19
C ASP A 39 0.03 -6.08 -10.93
N SER A 40 0.32 -7.29 -11.43
CA SER A 40 -0.50 -8.48 -11.18
C SER A 40 -0.49 -8.89 -9.70
N ASP A 41 0.67 -8.86 -9.04
CA ASP A 41 0.76 -9.22 -7.62
C ASP A 41 0.02 -8.19 -6.75
N ARG A 42 0.09 -6.91 -7.13
CA ARG A 42 -0.66 -5.84 -6.47
C ARG A 42 -2.16 -6.02 -6.64
N GLU A 43 -2.64 -6.31 -7.85
CA GLU A 43 -4.06 -6.57 -8.10
C GLU A 43 -4.58 -7.78 -7.30
N GLN A 44 -3.79 -8.85 -7.23
CA GLN A 44 -4.13 -10.03 -6.43
C GLN A 44 -4.18 -9.72 -4.94
N LEU A 45 -3.19 -9.00 -4.41
CA LEU A 45 -3.17 -8.59 -3.01
C LEU A 45 -4.37 -7.72 -2.66
N LEU A 46 -4.70 -6.72 -3.49
CA LEU A 46 -5.84 -5.86 -3.27
C LEU A 46 -7.16 -6.65 -3.28
N LYS A 47 -7.32 -7.61 -4.19
CA LYS A 47 -8.47 -8.52 -4.20
C LYS A 47 -8.59 -9.32 -2.91
N MET A 48 -7.48 -9.86 -2.40
CA MET A 48 -7.46 -10.61 -1.14
C MET A 48 -7.83 -9.74 0.07
N ILE A 49 -7.37 -8.47 0.08
CA ILE A 49 -7.74 -7.51 1.12
C ILE A 49 -9.24 -7.23 1.08
N ASP A 50 -9.80 -6.99 -0.11
CA ASP A 50 -11.25 -6.76 -0.26
C ASP A 50 -12.08 -7.96 0.18
N GLU A 51 -11.65 -9.19 -0.17
CA GLU A 51 -12.28 -10.43 0.30
C GLU A 51 -12.22 -10.54 1.83
N SER A 52 -11.05 -10.31 2.43
CA SER A 52 -10.89 -10.37 3.89
C SER A 52 -11.76 -9.33 4.61
N LEU A 53 -11.91 -8.13 4.05
CA LEU A 53 -12.78 -7.09 4.62
C LEU A 53 -14.27 -7.48 4.50
N ALA A 54 -14.66 -8.18 3.44
CA ALA A 54 -16.02 -8.69 3.28
C ALA A 54 -16.33 -9.83 4.27
N ASP A 55 -15.37 -10.73 4.51
CA ASP A 55 -15.47 -11.79 5.51
C ASP A 55 -15.64 -11.19 6.92
N GLU A 56 -14.84 -10.17 7.26
CA GLU A 56 -14.99 -9.45 8.53
C GLU A 56 -16.36 -8.77 8.63
N ALA A 57 -16.79 -8.05 7.58
CA ALA A 57 -18.07 -7.35 7.57
C ALA A 57 -19.29 -8.29 7.66
N SER A 58 -19.18 -9.51 7.13
CA SER A 58 -20.21 -10.54 7.20
C SER A 58 -20.18 -11.36 8.50
N GLY A 59 -19.15 -11.18 9.33
CA GLY A 59 -18.95 -11.92 10.57
C GLY A 59 -18.38 -13.33 10.36
N ASP A 60 -17.83 -13.62 9.18
CA ASP A 60 -17.16 -14.88 8.83
C ASP A 60 -15.66 -14.89 9.22
N ALA A 61 -15.18 -13.83 9.87
CA ALA A 61 -13.83 -13.77 10.43
C ALA A 61 -13.74 -14.48 11.79
N GLU A 62 -12.73 -15.33 11.97
CA GLU A 62 -12.49 -16.01 13.24
C GLU A 62 -11.67 -15.15 14.22
N SER A 63 -12.02 -15.19 15.50
CA SER A 63 -11.31 -14.44 16.53
C SER A 63 -9.86 -14.92 16.67
N PHE A 64 -8.91 -13.99 16.53
CA PHE A 64 -7.49 -14.28 16.72
C PHE A 64 -7.18 -14.96 18.06
N SER A 65 -7.83 -14.53 19.15
CA SER A 65 -7.64 -15.13 20.47
C SER A 65 -8.10 -16.59 20.53
N LYS A 66 -9.17 -16.93 19.80
CA LYS A 66 -9.65 -18.31 19.66
C LYS A 66 -8.63 -19.16 18.88
N VAL A 67 -8.17 -18.67 17.73
CA VAL A 67 -7.17 -19.38 16.90
C VAL A 67 -5.90 -19.70 17.69
N ILE A 68 -5.38 -18.74 18.47
CA ILE A 68 -4.19 -18.95 19.31
C ILE A 68 -4.45 -19.98 20.42
N ALA A 69 -5.63 -19.97 21.04
CA ALA A 69 -5.98 -20.96 22.05
C ALA A 69 -6.03 -22.38 21.46
N ASP A 70 -6.64 -22.52 20.28
CA ASP A 70 -6.76 -23.81 19.59
C ASP A 70 -5.39 -24.36 19.15
N LEU A 71 -4.50 -23.52 18.62
CA LEU A 71 -3.13 -23.92 18.26
C LEU A 71 -2.31 -24.36 19.48
N ARG A 72 -2.44 -23.66 20.62
CA ARG A 72 -1.73 -24.04 21.86
C ARG A 72 -2.21 -25.37 22.43
N ALA A 73 -3.47 -25.74 22.21
CA ALA A 73 -4.01 -27.02 22.67
C ALA A 73 -3.52 -28.23 21.83
N GLN A 74 -2.85 -27.99 20.69
CA GLN A 74 -2.30 -29.03 19.81
C GLN A 74 -0.80 -29.28 20.00
N LEU A 75 -0.13 -28.51 20.87
CA LEU A 75 1.27 -28.64 21.25
C LEU A 75 1.41 -29.42 22.57
#